data_AF-A0A803KU16-F1
#
_entry.id   AF-A0A803KU16-F1
#
_cell.length_a   1.000
_cell.length_b   1.000
_cell.length_c   1.000
_cell.angle_alpha   90.00
_cell.angle_beta   90.00
_cell.angle_gamma   90.00
#
_symmetry.space_group_name_H-M   'P 1'
#
loop_
_entity.id
_entity.type
_entity.pdbx_description
1 polymer ?
#
loop_
_entity_poly.entity_id
_entity_poly.type
_entity_poly.pdbx_seq_one_letter_code
_entity_poly.pdbx_strand_id
1 'polypeptide(L)'
;MVRKKVKLAYIENDSCRRVTYRKRVKNLVKKTRELSVLCGVDACAIIYGQDEQAPVVWPSSEEEAKRIISDYNSKSELDPSQRGFNQYTFLNDSVIKAKERLLKLQRKNREKQIANMIGFG
;
A
#
# COMPACT_ATOMS: atom_id res chain seq x y z
N MET A 1 19.53 18.92 1.33
CA MET A 1 18.07 19.00 1.58
C MET A 1 17.64 17.83 2.45
N VAL A 2 17.02 18.10 3.60
CA VAL A 2 16.46 17.03 4.46
C VAL A 2 15.27 16.39 3.75
N ARG A 3 15.26 15.07 3.65
CA ARG A 3 14.18 14.31 2.98
C ARG A 3 12.92 14.41 3.85
N LYS A 4 11.90 15.12 3.39
CA LYS A 4 10.62 15.23 4.11
C LYS A 4 9.96 13.85 4.18
N LYS A 5 9.51 13.45 5.37
CA LYS A 5 8.77 12.21 5.58
C LYS A 5 7.53 12.20 4.69
N VAL A 6 7.37 11.13 3.92
CA VAL A 6 6.26 10.99 2.98
C VAL A 6 5.01 10.54 3.74
N LYS A 7 3.88 11.22 3.50
CA LYS A 7 2.56 10.79 3.97
C LYS A 7 2.06 9.67 3.05
N LEU A 8 1.73 8.51 3.62
CA LEU A 8 1.10 7.40 2.90
C LEU A 8 -0.40 7.64 2.78
N ALA A 9 -0.77 8.57 1.91
CA ALA A 9 -2.15 8.91 1.58
C ALA A 9 -2.25 9.24 0.08
N TYR A 10 -3.47 9.35 -0.43
CA TYR A 10 -3.69 9.83 -1.80
C TYR A 10 -3.07 11.22 -1.99
N ILE A 11 -2.43 11.45 -3.14
CA ILE A 11 -1.83 12.73 -3.50
C ILE A 11 -2.87 13.50 -4.31
N GLU A 12 -3.51 14.50 -3.68
CA GLU A 12 -4.60 15.26 -4.31
C GLU A 12 -4.13 16.06 -5.53
N ASN A 13 -2.94 16.66 -5.48
CA ASN A 13 -2.40 17.40 -6.62
C ASN A 13 -2.00 16.45 -7.77
N ASP A 14 -2.72 16.55 -8.90
CA ASP A 14 -2.57 15.68 -10.07
C ASP A 14 -1.16 15.68 -10.67
N SER A 15 -0.56 16.85 -10.83
CA SER A 15 0.80 16.96 -11.37
C SER A 15 1.83 16.32 -10.45
N CYS A 16 1.75 16.56 -9.14
CA CYS A 16 2.59 15.87 -8.16
C CYS A 16 2.34 14.36 -8.14
N ARG A 17 1.09 13.93 -8.26
CA ARG A 17 0.69 12.51 -8.29
C ARG A 17 1.29 11.80 -9.50
N ARG A 18 1.18 12.37 -10.71
CA ARG A 18 1.76 11.81 -11.95
C ARG A 18 3.28 11.68 -11.89
N VAL A 19 3.99 12.74 -11.45
CA VAL A 19 5.45 12.70 -11.30
C VAL A 19 5.87 11.65 -10.27
N THR A 20 5.13 11.54 -9.16
CA THR A 20 5.40 10.55 -8.12
C THR A 20 5.13 9.13 -8.61
N TYR A 21 4.03 8.91 -9.35
CA TYR A 21 3.68 7.63 -9.96
C TYR A 21 4.82 7.14 -10.86
N ARG A 22 5.24 7.93 -11.85
CA ARG A 22 6.32 7.56 -12.79
C ARG A 22 7.61 7.18 -12.06
N LYS A 23 7.99 7.94 -11.03
CA LYS A 23 9.18 7.64 -10.21
C LYS A 23 9.01 6.35 -9.39
N ARG A 24 7.84 6.13 -8.78
CA ARG A 24 7.59 4.96 -7.92
C ARG A 24 7.44 3.68 -8.71
N VAL A 25 6.74 3.70 -9.84
CA VAL A 25 6.58 2.52 -10.70
C VAL A 25 7.93 2.03 -11.21
N LYS A 26 8.77 2.93 -11.73
CA LYS A 26 10.13 2.58 -12.17
C LYS A 26 10.95 1.96 -11.05
N ASN A 27 10.89 2.53 -9.84
CA ASN A 27 11.61 2.01 -8.69
C ASN A 27 11.05 0.67 -8.20
N LEU A 28 9.73 0.50 -8.23
CA LEU A 28 9.07 -0.73 -7.80
C LEU A 28 9.46 -1.88 -8.74
N VAL A 29 9.35 -1.70 -10.05
CA VAL A 29 9.80 -2.69 -11.05
C VAL A 29 11.27 -3.04 -10.86
N LYS A 30 12.14 -2.03 -10.67
CA LYS A 30 13.56 -2.26 -10.38
C LYS A 30 13.76 -3.12 -9.13
N LYS A 31 13.04 -2.83 -8.05
CA LYS A 31 13.15 -3.56 -6.78
C LYS A 31 12.58 -4.98 -6.88
N THR A 32 11.50 -5.18 -7.62
CA THR A 32 10.95 -6.51 -7.92
C THR A 32 11.96 -7.36 -8.68
N ARG A 33 12.61 -6.79 -9.70
CA ARG A 33 13.70 -7.47 -10.43
C ARG A 33 14.88 -7.82 -9.53
N GLU A 34 15.37 -6.86 -8.74
CA GLU A 34 16.47 -7.10 -7.80
C GLU A 34 16.12 -8.22 -6.82
N LEU A 35 14.91 -8.21 -6.26
CA LEU A 35 14.43 -9.25 -5.36
C LEU A 35 14.44 -10.63 -6.03
N SER A 36 13.88 -10.72 -7.24
CA SER A 36 13.81 -11.96 -7.99
C SER A 36 15.20 -12.54 -8.28
N VAL A 37 16.13 -11.70 -8.74
CA VAL A 37 17.50 -12.11 -9.07
C VAL A 37 18.31 -12.47 -7.83
N LEU A 38 18.28 -11.64 -6.78
CA LEU A 38 19.11 -11.82 -5.60
C LEU A 38 18.65 -12.99 -4.73
N CYS A 39 17.34 -13.23 -4.68
CA CYS A 39 16.78 -14.30 -3.85
C CYS A 39 16.44 -15.57 -4.64
N GLY A 40 16.57 -15.55 -5.97
CA GLY A 40 16.21 -16.69 -6.82
C GLY A 40 14.72 -17.04 -6.73
N VAL A 41 13.86 -16.04 -6.59
CA VAL A 41 12.40 -16.23 -6.44
C VAL A 41 11.66 -15.72 -7.67
N ASP A 42 10.59 -16.42 -8.03
CA ASP A 42 9.63 -15.90 -9.01
C ASP A 42 8.91 -14.69 -8.42
N ALA A 43 8.95 -13.56 -9.14
CA ALA A 43 8.23 -12.36 -8.77
C ALA A 43 7.57 -11.75 -10.00
N CYS A 44 6.42 -11.13 -9.80
CA CYS A 44 5.66 -10.45 -10.86
C CYS A 44 5.08 -9.15 -10.29
N ALA A 45 5.02 -8.11 -11.11
CA ALA A 45 4.40 -6.83 -10.78
C ALA A 45 3.49 -6.38 -11.93
N ILE A 46 2.23 -6.12 -11.59
CA ILE A 46 1.22 -5.54 -12.50
C ILE A 46 0.71 -4.26 -11.87
N ILE A 47 0.94 -3.11 -12.52
CA ILE A 47 0.68 -1.80 -11.94
C ILE A 47 -0.20 -0.97 -12.87
N TYR A 48 -1.42 -0.68 -12.42
CA TYR A 48 -2.35 0.19 -13.12
C TYR A 48 -2.13 1.66 -12.71
N GLY A 49 -2.02 2.54 -13.70
CA GLY A 49 -2.00 3.99 -13.51
C GLY A 49 -3.34 4.59 -13.88
N GLN A 50 -3.80 5.59 -13.13
CA GLN A 50 -5.09 6.25 -13.39
C GLN A 50 -5.16 6.92 -14.78
N ASP A 51 -4.02 7.41 -15.26
CA ASP A 51 -3.91 8.13 -16.54
C ASP A 51 -3.23 7.28 -17.63
N GLU A 52 -2.94 6.00 -17.37
CA GLU A 52 -2.21 5.12 -18.27
C GLU A 52 -3.17 4.22 -19.05
N GLN A 53 -2.96 4.09 -20.37
CA GLN A 53 -3.81 3.25 -21.23
C GLN A 53 -3.60 1.75 -21.00
N ALA A 54 -2.40 1.37 -20.52
CA ALA A 54 -2.01 0.00 -20.27
C ALA A 54 -1.27 -0.12 -18.93
N PRO A 55 -1.36 -1.26 -18.24
CA PRO A 55 -0.59 -1.49 -17.03
C PRO A 55 0.90 -1.62 -17.33
N VAL A 56 1.73 -1.22 -16.37
CA VAL A 56 3.14 -1.60 -16.38
C VAL A 56 3.25 -3.02 -15.83
N VAL A 57 3.81 -3.92 -16.64
CA VAL A 57 3.98 -5.33 -16.30
C VAL A 57 5.46 -5.69 -16.24
N TRP A 58 5.86 -6.40 -15.20
CA TRP A 58 7.14 -7.07 -15.09
C TRP A 58 6.95 -8.51 -14.58
N PRO A 59 7.57 -9.52 -15.18
CA PRO A 59 8.46 -9.47 -16.35
C PRO A 59 7.78 -8.99 -17.63
N SER A 60 8.56 -8.50 -18.59
CA SER A 60 8.01 -7.97 -19.86
C SER A 60 7.55 -9.06 -20.82
N SER A 61 7.99 -10.31 -20.64
CA SER A 61 7.40 -11.46 -21.33
C SER A 61 6.05 -11.77 -20.70
N GLU A 62 5.01 -11.76 -21.53
CA GLU A 62 3.65 -12.08 -21.12
C GLU A 62 3.53 -13.56 -20.73
N GLU A 63 4.24 -14.44 -21.41
CA GLU A 63 4.29 -15.87 -21.13
C GLU A 63 4.88 -16.14 -19.75
N GLU A 64 5.99 -15.47 -19.43
CA GLU A 64 6.63 -15.58 -18.12
C GLU A 64 5.75 -15.00 -17.00
N ALA A 65 5.18 -13.81 -17.21
CA ALA A 65 4.27 -13.22 -16.24
C ALA A 65 3.06 -14.14 -15.98
N LYS A 66 2.46 -14.71 -17.03
CA LYS A 66 1.35 -15.66 -16.93
C LYS A 66 1.75 -16.96 -16.23
N ARG A 67 2.95 -17.50 -16.51
CA ARG A 67 3.49 -18.68 -15.81
C ARG A 67 3.56 -18.42 -14.30
N ILE A 68 4.18 -17.32 -13.89
CA ILE A 68 4.34 -16.96 -12.47
C ILE A 68 2.97 -16.80 -11.78
N ILE A 69 2.01 -16.15 -12.45
CA ILE A 69 0.65 -15.97 -11.92
C ILE A 69 -0.08 -17.32 -11.79
N SER A 70 0.05 -18.19 -12.79
CA SER A 70 -0.52 -19.53 -12.78
C SER A 70 0.05 -20.36 -11.62
N ASP A 71 1.37 -20.35 -11.45
CA ASP A 71 2.06 -21.07 -10.39
C ASP A 71 1.72 -20.52 -9.00
N TYR A 72 1.45 -19.22 -8.89
CA TYR A 72 0.96 -18.62 -7.67
C TYR A 72 -0.47 -19.08 -7.34
N ASN A 73 -1.35 -19.12 -8.34
CA ASN A 73 -2.75 -19.53 -8.16
C ASN A 73 -2.92 -21.04 -7.95
N SER A 74 -2.05 -21.88 -8.51
CA SER A 74 -2.09 -23.34 -8.32
C SER A 74 -1.70 -23.75 -6.90
N LYS A 75 -0.89 -22.95 -6.20
CA LYS A 75 -0.53 -23.14 -4.79
C LYS A 75 -1.67 -22.82 -3.80
N SER A 76 -2.89 -22.57 -4.28
CA SER A 76 -4.04 -22.08 -3.50
C SER A 76 -4.73 -23.09 -2.57
N GLU A 77 -4.16 -24.28 -2.36
CA GLU A 77 -4.55 -25.16 -1.25
C GLU A 77 -4.11 -24.63 0.14
N LEU A 78 -3.32 -23.56 0.17
CA LEU A 78 -2.93 -22.86 1.39
C LEU A 78 -3.87 -21.67 1.67
N ASP A 79 -4.38 -21.63 2.90
CA ASP A 79 -5.26 -20.63 3.53
C ASP A 79 -5.14 -19.21 2.93
N PRO A 80 -6.24 -18.52 2.58
CA PRO A 80 -6.24 -17.11 2.17
C PRO A 80 -5.42 -16.16 3.06
N SER A 81 -5.21 -16.49 4.35
CA SER A 81 -4.31 -15.76 5.26
C SER A 81 -2.83 -15.83 4.85
N GLN A 82 -2.42 -16.89 4.13
CA GLN A 82 -1.06 -17.14 3.64
C GLN A 82 -0.78 -16.50 2.28
N ARG A 83 -1.79 -15.94 1.60
CA ARG A 83 -1.64 -15.17 0.33
C ARG A 83 -0.91 -13.82 0.49
N GLY A 84 -0.29 -13.58 1.65
CA GLY A 84 0.45 -12.35 1.92
C GLY A 84 -0.43 -11.10 1.98
N PHE A 85 0.24 -9.96 2.13
CA PHE A 85 -0.37 -8.64 2.24
C PHE A 85 -1.16 -8.30 0.97
N ASN A 86 -2.49 -8.27 1.07
CA ASN A 86 -3.38 -7.90 -0.03
C ASN A 86 -4.04 -6.55 0.25
N GLN A 87 -4.69 -5.97 -0.77
CA GLN A 87 -5.30 -4.65 -0.64
C GLN A 87 -6.39 -4.63 0.42
N TYR A 88 -7.16 -5.71 0.54
CA TYR A 88 -8.23 -5.82 1.54
C TYR A 88 -7.68 -5.81 2.96
N THR A 89 -6.65 -6.60 3.27
CA THR A 89 -6.03 -6.63 4.60
C THR A 89 -5.42 -5.27 4.95
N PHE A 90 -4.74 -4.61 3.99
CA PHE A 90 -4.22 -3.26 4.21
C PHE A 90 -5.31 -2.22 4.49
N LEU A 91 -6.41 -2.25 3.72
CA LEU A 91 -7.52 -1.31 3.90
C LEU A 91 -8.22 -1.56 5.24
N ASN A 92 -8.46 -2.82 5.60
CA ASN A 92 -9.01 -3.17 6.91
C ASN A 92 -8.13 -2.70 8.06
N ASP A 93 -6.82 -2.94 8.00
CA ASP A 93 -5.86 -2.43 8.98
C ASP A 93 -5.90 -0.91 9.08
N SER A 94 -6.05 -0.23 7.95
CA SER A 94 -6.14 1.23 7.90
C SER A 94 -7.43 1.74 8.53
N VAL A 95 -8.56 1.05 8.32
CA VAL A 95 -9.85 1.35 8.96
C VAL A 95 -9.78 1.13 10.46
N ILE A 96 -9.20 0.01 10.92
CA ILE A 96 -9.02 -0.28 12.35
C ILE A 96 -8.17 0.82 13.00
N LYS A 97 -7.02 1.16 12.41
CA LYS A 97 -6.15 2.24 12.90
C LYS A 97 -6.85 3.60 12.93
N ALA A 98 -7.72 3.90 11.97
CA ALA A 98 -8.51 5.13 11.96
C ALA A 98 -9.54 5.16 13.10
N LYS A 99 -10.26 4.05 13.33
CA LYS A 99 -11.20 3.88 14.44
C LYS A 99 -10.54 4.05 15.80
N GLU A 100 -9.37 3.45 16.01
CA GLU A 100 -8.60 3.61 17.25
C GLU A 100 -8.21 5.06 17.52
N ARG A 101 -7.80 5.81 16.48
CA ARG A 101 -7.47 7.23 16.61
C ARG A 101 -8.69 8.06 16.98
N LEU A 102 -9.84 7.76 16.39
CA LEU A 102 -11.11 8.41 16.70
C LEU A 102 -11.49 8.20 18.18
N LEU A 103 -11.43 6.96 18.67
CA LEU A 103 -11.72 6.65 20.08
C LEU A 103 -10.78 7.39 21.04
N LYS A 104 -9.48 7.45 20.72
CA LYS A 104 -8.50 8.22 21.52
C LYS A 104 -8.82 9.72 21.55
N LEU A 105 -9.24 10.30 20.43
CA LEU A 105 -9.65 11.71 20.37
C LEU A 105 -10.93 11.97 21.17
N GLN A 106 -11.92 11.08 21.07
CA GLN A 106 -13.17 11.19 21.84
C GLN A 106 -12.90 11.14 23.35
N ARG A 107 -12.03 10.23 23.81
CA ARG A 107 -11.64 10.14 25.22
C ARG A 107 -10.97 11.43 25.70
N LYS A 108 -9.99 11.96 24.95
CA LYS A 108 -9.34 13.24 25.28
C LYS A 108 -10.31 14.41 25.32
N ASN A 109 -11.30 14.43 24.42
CA ASN A 109 -12.32 15.48 24.43
C ASN A 109 -13.22 15.38 25.66
N ARG A 110 -13.62 14.17 26.08
CA ARG A 110 -14.37 13.96 27.33
C ARG A 110 -13.57 14.38 28.57
N GLU A 111 -12.30 14.01 28.64
CA GLU A 111 -11.40 14.41 29.74
C GLU A 111 -11.31 15.95 29.83
N LYS A 112 -11.19 16.65 28.69
CA LYS A 112 -11.23 18.12 28.66
C LYS A 112 -12.58 18.71 29.07
N GLN A 113 -13.69 18.10 28.65
CA GLN A 113 -15.03 18.55 29.06
C GLN A 113 -15.22 18.43 30.57
N ILE A 114 -14.78 17.31 31.17
CA ILE A 114 -14.83 17.09 32.62
C ILE A 114 -13.93 18.10 33.34
N ALA A 115 -12.68 18.29 32.89
CA ALA A 115 -11.77 19.27 33.49
C ALA A 115 -12.35 20.69 33.44
N ASN A 116 -12.98 21.08 32.33
CA ASN A 116 -13.65 22.37 32.21
C ASN A 116 -14.88 22.49 33.14
N MET A 117 -15.65 21.42 33.34
CA MET A 117 -16.79 21.45 34.26
C MET A 117 -16.36 21.54 35.73
N ILE A 118 -15.23 20.94 36.10
CA ILE A 118 -14.71 20.95 37.47
C ILE A 118 -13.89 22.22 37.77
N GLY A 119 -13.30 22.86 36.75
CA GLY A 119 -12.48 24.07 36.87
C GLY A 119 -13.23 25.39 37.04
N PHE A 120 -14.57 25.37 37.07
CA PHE A 120 -15.43 26.51 37.44
C PHE A 120 -16.10 26.21 38.79
N GLY A 121 -15.31 26.18 39.86
CA GLY A 121 -15.74 26.09 41.25
C GLY A 121 -14.76 26.85 42.13
#